data_AF-A0A8T4XBJ2-F1
#
_entry.id   AF-A0A8T4XBJ2-F1
#
_cell.length_a   1.000
_cell.length_b   1.000
_cell.length_c   1.000
_cell.angle_alpha   90.00
_cell.angle_beta   90.00
_cell.angle_gamma   90.00
#
_symmetry.space_group_name_H-M   'P 1'
#
loop_
_entity.id
_entity.type
_entity.pdbx_description
1 polymer ?
#
loop_
_entity_poly.entity_id
_entity_poly.type
_entity_poly.pdbx_seq_one_letter_code
_entity_poly.pdbx_strand_id
1 'polypeptide(L)'
;MSKLGTGEIIYELRKKIQNIQSELDELGGPISDMPELITSANLLRLNEYFVKVTKKQLELLSTYSQYSKALENMVDTVFDIQNDLKNLLKEQSKLISDQKYTVPKNKKKPANKRKSLNK
;
A
#
# COMPACT_ATOMS: atom_id res chain seq x y z
N MET A 1 0.94 -11.30 8.53
CA MET A 1 1.75 -11.17 7.30
C MET A 1 2.63 -9.94 7.46
N SER A 2 3.93 -10.05 7.22
CA SER A 2 4.91 -8.98 7.44
C SER A 2 4.67 -7.82 6.48
N LYS A 3 4.59 -6.58 7.01
CA LYS A 3 4.34 -5.32 6.29
C LYS A 3 5.30 -5.04 5.10
N LEU A 4 6.43 -5.77 5.00
CA LEU A 4 7.38 -5.68 3.88
C LEU A 4 6.99 -6.48 2.62
N GLY A 5 6.03 -7.41 2.70
CA GLY A 5 5.66 -8.27 1.56
C GLY A 5 4.66 -7.65 0.58
N THR A 6 4.00 -6.54 0.95
CA THR A 6 2.89 -5.99 0.15
C THR A 6 3.35 -5.47 -1.22
N GLY A 7 4.56 -4.90 -1.31
CA GLY A 7 5.13 -4.43 -2.58
C GLY A 7 5.44 -5.57 -3.56
N GLU A 8 5.98 -6.67 -3.06
CA GLU A 8 6.25 -7.88 -3.85
C GLU A 8 4.96 -8.49 -4.40
N ILE A 9 3.92 -8.57 -3.57
CA ILE A 9 2.60 -9.08 -3.97
C ILE A 9 2.01 -8.21 -5.09
N ILE A 10 2.09 -6.88 -4.97
CA ILE A 10 1.61 -5.95 -6.00
C ILE A 10 2.40 -6.12 -7.30
N TYR A 11 3.72 -6.30 -7.22
CA TYR A 11 4.57 -6.53 -8.39
C TYR A 11 4.21 -7.83 -9.12
N GLU A 12 4.10 -8.94 -8.38
CA GLU A 12 3.72 -10.24 -8.94
C GLU A 12 2.31 -10.22 -9.55
N LEU A 13 1.35 -9.57 -8.89
CA LEU A 13 0.00 -9.39 -9.44
C LEU A 13 0.01 -8.54 -10.73
N ARG A 14 0.84 -7.50 -10.79
CA ARG A 14 1.00 -6.69 -12.01
C ARG A 14 1.57 -7.52 -13.15
N LYS A 15 2.60 -8.32 -12.89
CA LYS A 15 3.19 -9.22 -13.89
C LYS A 15 2.16 -10.24 -14.38
N LYS A 16 1.37 -10.81 -13.47
CA LYS A 16 0.29 -11.73 -13.82
C LYS A 16 -0.79 -11.08 -14.68
N ILE A 17 -1.18 -9.84 -14.36
CA ILE A 17 -2.12 -9.05 -15.20
C ILE A 17 -1.56 -8.89 -16.62
N GLN A 18 -0.29 -8.51 -16.76
CA GLN A 18 0.35 -8.35 -18.07
C GLN A 18 0.37 -9.66 -18.86
N ASN A 19 0.72 -10.77 -18.22
CA ASN A 19 0.72 -12.08 -18.87
C ASN A 19 -0.69 -12.46 -19.36
N ILE A 20 -1.72 -12.30 -18.52
CA ILE A 20 -3.10 -12.63 -18.91
C ILE A 20 -3.56 -11.72 -20.07
N GLN A 21 -3.16 -10.45 -20.10
CA GLN A 21 -3.44 -9.54 -21.21
C GLN A 21 -2.78 -10.01 -22.50
N SER A 22 -1.49 -10.38 -22.46
CA SER A 22 -0.80 -10.94 -23.62
C SER A 22 -1.46 -12.24 -24.13
N GLU A 23 -1.84 -13.14 -23.22
CA GLU A 23 -2.57 -14.36 -23.58
C GLU A 23 -3.94 -14.06 -24.21
N LEU A 24 -4.64 -13.01 -23.76
CA LEU A 24 -5.90 -12.55 -24.36
C LEU A 24 -5.69 -11.98 -25.77
N ASP A 25 -4.63 -11.21 -25.97
CA ASP A 25 -4.26 -10.66 -27.28
C ASP A 25 -3.87 -11.78 -28.26
N GLU A 26 -3.16 -12.81 -27.78
CA GLU A 26 -2.80 -14.01 -28.56
C GLU A 26 -4.01 -14.84 -28.98
N LEU A 27 -5.08 -14.87 -28.18
CA LEU A 27 -6.34 -15.53 -28.56
C LEU A 27 -7.02 -14.85 -29.75
N GLY A 28 -6.70 -13.58 -30.03
CA GLY A 28 -7.18 -12.84 -31.19
C GLY A 28 -8.69 -12.57 -31.18
N GLY A 29 -9.20 -12.17 -32.33
CA GLY A 29 -10.62 -11.88 -32.53
C GLY A 29 -11.50 -13.13 -32.74
N PRO A 30 -12.82 -12.95 -32.83
CA PRO A 30 -13.75 -14.03 -33.08
C PRO A 30 -13.39 -14.85 -34.32
N ILE A 31 -13.48 -16.17 -34.21
CA ILE A 31 -13.23 -17.09 -35.32
C ILE A 31 -14.32 -16.89 -36.38
N SER A 32 -13.92 -16.60 -37.63
CA SER A 32 -14.84 -16.55 -38.76
C SER A 32 -15.31 -17.95 -39.15
N ASP A 33 -16.54 -18.04 -39.65
CA ASP A 33 -17.08 -19.26 -40.22
C ASP A 33 -16.20 -19.76 -41.37
N MET A 34 -15.96 -21.09 -41.38
CA MET A 34 -15.34 -21.78 -42.50
C MET A 34 -16.42 -22.36 -43.42
N PRO A 35 -16.41 -22.04 -44.72
CA PRO A 35 -17.44 -22.49 -45.66
C PRO A 35 -17.42 -24.00 -45.88
N GLU A 36 -16.31 -24.68 -45.60
CA GLU A 36 -16.18 -26.13 -45.68
C GLU A 36 -16.89 -26.86 -44.53
N LEU A 37 -17.24 -26.14 -43.46
CA LEU A 37 -17.85 -26.70 -42.27
C LEU A 37 -19.37 -26.48 -42.30
N ILE A 38 -20.08 -27.51 -41.84
CA ILE A 38 -21.51 -27.37 -41.54
C ILE A 38 -21.71 -26.34 -40.41
N THR A 39 -22.86 -25.69 -40.40
CA THR A 39 -23.19 -24.62 -39.44
C THR A 39 -22.97 -25.05 -38.00
N SER A 40 -23.33 -26.27 -37.61
CA SER A 40 -23.13 -26.75 -36.23
C SER A 40 -21.66 -26.85 -35.84
N ALA A 41 -20.76 -27.20 -36.77
CA ALA A 41 -19.33 -27.25 -36.51
C ALA A 41 -18.72 -25.84 -36.37
N ASN A 42 -19.17 -24.88 -37.18
CA ASN A 42 -18.78 -23.47 -37.01
C ASN A 42 -19.26 -22.92 -35.66
N LEU A 43 -20.52 -23.19 -35.27
CA LEU A 43 -21.06 -22.78 -33.97
C LEU A 43 -20.29 -23.38 -32.79
N LEU A 44 -19.89 -24.65 -32.87
CA LEU A 44 -19.07 -25.28 -31.81
C LEU A 44 -17.70 -24.59 -31.67
N ARG A 45 -17.01 -24.30 -32.78
CA ARG A 45 -15.73 -23.58 -32.75
C ARG A 45 -15.86 -22.18 -32.15
N LEU A 46 -16.90 -21.45 -32.54
CA LEU A 46 -17.15 -20.11 -32.03
C LEU A 46 -17.46 -20.15 -30.52
N ASN A 47 -18.27 -21.11 -30.08
CA ASN A 47 -18.53 -21.32 -28.65
C ASN A 47 -17.26 -21.68 -27.87
N GLU A 48 -16.40 -22.55 -28.40
CA GLU A 48 -15.11 -22.87 -27.77
C GLU A 48 -14.21 -21.63 -27.63
N TYR A 49 -14.16 -20.78 -28.67
CA TYR A 49 -13.47 -19.50 -28.59
C TYR A 49 -14.03 -18.63 -27.47
N PHE A 50 -15.36 -18.44 -27.42
CA PHE A 50 -15.98 -17.63 -26.37
C PHE A 50 -15.72 -18.17 -24.97
N VAL A 51 -15.81 -19.49 -24.77
CA VAL A 51 -15.51 -20.12 -23.47
C VAL A 51 -14.06 -19.83 -23.05
N LYS A 52 -13.10 -19.92 -23.97
CA LYS A 52 -11.68 -19.63 -23.69
C LYS A 52 -11.47 -18.16 -23.33
N VAL A 53 -12.02 -17.24 -24.12
CA VAL A 53 -11.91 -15.80 -23.88
C VAL A 53 -12.56 -15.40 -22.56
N THR A 54 -13.80 -15.85 -22.32
CA THR A 54 -14.50 -15.54 -21.07
C THR A 54 -13.75 -16.09 -19.86
N LYS A 55 -13.19 -17.30 -19.93
CA LYS A 55 -12.38 -17.84 -18.84
C LYS A 55 -11.18 -16.94 -18.51
N LYS A 56 -10.48 -16.46 -19.54
CA LYS A 56 -9.32 -15.56 -19.36
C LYS A 56 -9.73 -14.18 -18.86
N GLN A 57 -10.84 -13.63 -19.34
CA GLN A 57 -11.38 -12.36 -18.83
C GLN A 57 -11.77 -12.46 -17.35
N LEU A 58 -12.37 -13.58 -16.92
CA LEU A 58 -12.69 -13.82 -15.51
C LEU A 58 -11.42 -13.97 -14.66
N GLU A 59 -10.39 -14.64 -15.17
CA GLU A 59 -9.08 -14.73 -14.51
C GLU A 59 -8.44 -13.35 -14.35
N LEU A 60 -8.49 -12.52 -15.39
CA LEU A 60 -8.01 -11.14 -15.37
C LEU A 60 -8.75 -10.30 -14.32
N LEU A 61 -10.08 -10.38 -14.30
CA LEU A 61 -10.92 -9.65 -13.36
C LEU A 61 -10.62 -10.05 -11.90
N SER A 62 -10.48 -11.36 -11.64
CA SER A 62 -10.10 -11.86 -10.31
C SER A 62 -8.72 -11.36 -9.88
N THR A 63 -7.77 -11.33 -10.80
CA THR A 63 -6.41 -10.83 -10.52
C THR A 63 -6.41 -9.32 -10.25
N TYR A 64 -7.18 -8.53 -11.01
CA TYR A 64 -7.37 -7.11 -10.73
C TYR A 64 -8.02 -6.86 -9.36
N SER A 65 -9.02 -7.65 -8.98
CA SER A 65 -9.65 -7.55 -7.66
C SER A 65 -8.62 -7.77 -6.53
N GLN A 66 -7.75 -8.77 -6.67
CA GLN A 66 -6.66 -9.02 -5.73
C GLN A 66 -5.64 -7.88 -5.70
N TYR A 67 -5.29 -7.34 -6.88
CA TYR A 67 -4.38 -6.21 -7.01
C TYR A 67 -4.91 -4.95 -6.32
N SER A 68 -6.17 -4.60 -6.54
CA SER A 68 -6.83 -3.47 -5.88
C SER A 68 -6.86 -3.63 -4.36
N LYS A 69 -7.17 -4.83 -3.86
CA LYS A 69 -7.15 -5.11 -2.42
C LYS A 69 -5.74 -5.00 -1.82
N ALA A 70 -4.72 -5.44 -2.56
CA ALA A 70 -3.33 -5.30 -2.12
C ALA A 70 -2.90 -3.81 -2.03
N LEU A 71 -3.35 -2.98 -2.97
CA LEU A 71 -3.13 -1.53 -2.93
C LEU A 71 -3.86 -0.87 -1.75
N GLU A 72 -5.11 -1.24 -1.49
CA GLU A 72 -5.87 -0.75 -0.33
C GLU A 72 -5.13 -1.04 0.98
N ASN A 73 -4.69 -2.29 1.18
CA ASN A 73 -3.90 -2.66 2.35
C ASN A 73 -2.58 -1.87 2.47
N MET A 74 -1.94 -1.53 1.34
CA MET A 74 -0.73 -0.71 1.33
C MET A 74 -1.04 0.71 1.80
N VAL A 75 -2.14 1.29 1.32
CA VAL A 75 -2.59 2.63 1.72
C VAL A 75 -2.91 2.67 3.21
N ASP A 76 -3.65 1.68 3.73
CA ASP A 76 -3.94 1.56 5.17
C ASP A 76 -2.66 1.48 6.00
N THR A 77 -1.70 0.67 5.54
CA THR A 77 -0.40 0.54 6.22
C THR A 77 0.37 1.88 6.26
N VAL A 78 0.30 2.68 5.19
CA VAL A 78 0.93 4.01 5.14
C VAL A 78 0.24 4.97 6.12
N PHE A 79 -1.09 4.94 6.20
CA PHE A 79 -1.83 5.75 7.17
C PHE A 79 -1.52 5.37 8.62
N ASP A 80 -1.41 4.07 8.92
CA ASP A 80 -0.97 3.61 10.24
C ASP A 80 0.40 4.17 10.60
N ILE A 81 1.39 4.05 9.69
CA ILE A 81 2.74 4.57 9.90
C ILE A 81 2.72 6.09 10.11
N GLN A 82 1.91 6.82 9.32
CA GLN A 82 1.75 8.26 9.48
C GLN A 82 1.19 8.62 10.86
N ASN A 83 0.19 7.88 11.34
CA ASN A 83 -0.40 8.10 12.65
C ASN A 83 0.59 7.79 13.79
N ASP A 84 1.34 6.70 13.67
CA ASP A 84 2.40 6.33 14.61
C ASP A 84 3.49 7.42 14.68
N LEU A 85 3.96 7.91 13.53
CA LEU A 85 4.93 9.01 13.47
C LEU A 85 4.40 10.30 14.10
N LYS A 86 3.12 10.63 13.87
CA LYS A 86 2.48 11.80 14.47
C LYS A 86 2.40 11.68 16.00
N ASN A 87 2.10 10.49 16.51
CA ASN A 87 2.06 10.23 17.95
C ASN A 87 3.46 10.29 18.56
N LEU A 88 4.45 9.68 17.92
CA LEU A 88 5.86 9.74 18.33
C LEU A 88 6.36 11.19 18.43
N LEU A 89 6.07 12.03 17.45
CA LEU A 89 6.44 13.45 17.46
C LEU A 89 5.78 14.22 18.61
N LYS A 90 4.52 13.92 18.93
CA LYS A 90 3.82 14.52 20.08
C LYS A 90 4.45 14.09 21.41
N GLU A 91 4.80 12.82 21.56
CA GLU A 91 5.47 12.30 22.76
C GLU A 91 6.85 12.92 22.95
N GLN A 92 7.66 12.98 21.89
CA GLN A 92 8.96 13.65 21.93
C GLN A 92 8.84 15.14 22.30
N SER A 93 7.82 15.83 21.77
CA SER A 93 7.57 17.23 22.10
C SER A 93 7.24 17.44 23.59
N LYS A 94 6.47 16.52 24.19
CA LYS A 94 6.15 16.56 25.64
C LYS A 94 7.40 16.36 26.49
N LEU A 95 8.24 15.36 26.16
CA LEU A 95 9.48 15.09 26.89
C LEU A 95 10.43 16.30 26.90
N ILE A 96 10.57 16.99 25.76
CA ILE A 96 11.40 18.21 25.66
C ILE A 96 10.83 19.36 26.50
N SER A 97 9.49 19.48 26.56
CA SER A 97 8.82 20.50 27.38
C SER A 97 9.03 20.25 28.87
N ASP A 98 8.90 19.00 29.32
CA ASP A 98 8.99 18.64 30.74
C ASP A 98 10.43 18.76 31.27
N GLN A 99 11.44 18.64 30.40
CA GLN A 99 12.85 18.75 30.75
C GLN A 99 13.31 20.19 31.07
N LYS A 100 12.50 21.22 30.78
CA LYS A 100 12.83 22.63 31.08
C LYS A 100 12.67 23.02 32.55
N TYR A 101 12.15 22.14 33.42
CA TYR A 101 11.83 22.48 34.82
C TYR A 101 12.83 21.98 35.88
N THR A 102 13.88 21.24 35.52
CA THR A 102 14.93 20.84 36.48
C THR A 102 16.08 21.86 36.52
N VAL A 103 15.77 23.12 36.80
CA VAL A 103 16.80 24.05 37.32
C VAL A 103 16.93 23.76 38.82
N PRO A 104 18.10 23.32 39.33
CA PRO A 104 18.29 23.21 40.76
C PRO A 104 18.17 24.63 41.33
N LYS A 105 17.13 24.89 42.12
CA LYS A 105 17.01 26.12 42.91
C LYS A 105 18.24 26.20 43.82
N ASN A 106 19.24 26.95 43.40
CA ASN A 106 20.37 27.35 44.24
C ASN A 106 19.78 27.99 45.51
N LYS A 107 19.91 27.29 46.63
CA LYS A 107 19.49 27.76 47.95
C LYS A 107 20.27 29.04 48.25
N LYS A 108 19.56 30.18 48.27
CA LYS A 108 20.07 31.46 48.74
C LYS A 108 20.64 31.30 50.17
N LYS A 109 21.93 31.58 50.37
CA LYS A 109 22.51 31.77 51.71
C LYS A 109 22.02 33.12 52.28
N PRO A 110 21.73 33.22 53.59
CA PRO A 110 21.09 34.39 54.17
C PRO A 110 22.07 35.55 54.33
N ALA A 111 21.51 36.75 54.26
CA ALA A 111 22.20 38.03 54.40
C ALA A 111 22.97 38.14 55.72
N ASN A 112 24.21 38.62 55.64
CA ASN A 112 24.91 39.13 56.82
C ASN A 112 25.16 40.64 56.65
N LYS A 113 24.40 41.42 57.43
CA LYS A 113 24.62 42.86 57.67
C LYS A 113 25.90 43.05 58.48
N ARG A 114 26.76 43.99 58.07
CA ARG A 114 27.52 44.96 58.91
C ARG A 114 28.49 45.73 57.99
N LYS A 115 28.17 46.99 57.67
CA LYS A 115 28.56 48.27 58.33
C LYS A 115 29.79 48.89 57.66
N SER A 116 29.57 50.13 57.21
CA SER A 116 30.48 51.10 56.58
C SER A 116 31.91 51.13 57.13
N LEU A 117 32.87 51.53 56.27
CA LEU A 117 33.67 52.74 56.52
C LEU A 117 34.35 53.21 55.23
N ASN A 118 34.19 54.49 54.90
CA ASN A 118 34.95 55.24 53.89
C ASN A 118 36.42 55.37 54.31
N LYS A 119 37.36 55.29 53.35
CA LYS A 119 38.29 56.39 53.03
C LYS A 119 39.04 56.09 51.74
#